data_AF-A0A934ZE35-F1
#
_entry.id   AF-A0A934ZE35-F1
#
_cell.length_a   1.000
_cell.length_b   1.000
_cell.length_c   1.000
_cell.angle_alpha   90.00
_cell.angle_beta   90.00
_cell.angle_gamma   90.00
#
_symmetry.space_group_name_H-M   'P 1'
#
loop_
_entity.id
_entity.type
_entity.pdbx_description
1 polymer ?
#
loop_
_entity_poly.entity_id
_entity_poly.type
_entity_poly.pdbx_seq_one_letter_code
_entity_poly.pdbx_strand_id
1 'polypeptide(L)'
;MTMRGTMAVAVAATMAWALGGCSTEVDTGVTGVPTGYVGVRPYTTLPASSETAAGVDWGTAPTSYRGRNGLRVKYDCPANGGGGSVWGSDIYTDDSSVCNAAVHFGRISVAAGGSVVIEIRAGRTSYSGSLRNGISSMNYGEWSGSFIVL
;
A
#
# COMPACT_ATOMS: atom_id res chain seq x y z
N MET A 1 14.24 37.02 -52.23
CA MET A 1 13.70 37.92 -51.20
C MET A 1 13.87 37.20 -49.86
N THR A 2 15.07 37.02 -49.31
CA THR A 2 16.10 38.01 -48.92
C THR A 2 15.61 38.95 -47.81
N MET A 3 16.00 38.61 -46.56
CA MET A 3 16.44 39.52 -45.48
C MET A 3 15.35 40.43 -44.84
N ARG A 4 15.36 40.89 -43.58
CA ARG A 4 16.24 40.92 -42.38
C ARG A 4 15.35 41.46 -41.23
N GLY A 5 15.48 41.01 -39.98
CA GLY A 5 16.20 41.76 -38.94
C GLY A 5 15.44 41.58 -37.60
N THR A 6 15.93 40.83 -36.60
CA THR A 6 16.97 41.17 -35.59
C THR A 6 16.63 42.39 -34.74
N MET A 7 16.16 42.15 -33.51
CA MET A 7 16.34 43.04 -32.36
C MET A 7 16.93 42.19 -31.24
N ALA A 8 18.23 42.37 -31.04
CA ALA A 8 18.97 41.85 -29.90
C ALA A 8 18.91 42.89 -28.77
N VAL A 9 18.64 42.43 -27.55
CA VAL A 9 19.18 43.09 -26.35
C VAL A 9 19.79 41.99 -25.50
N ALA A 10 21.11 42.00 -25.48
CA ALA A 10 21.93 41.23 -24.56
C ALA A 10 22.11 42.05 -23.27
N VAL A 11 21.96 41.40 -22.12
CA VAL A 11 22.72 41.77 -20.91
C VAL A 11 23.29 40.49 -20.30
N ALA A 12 24.61 40.47 -20.25
CA ALA A 12 25.49 39.43 -19.75
C ALA A 12 25.35 39.28 -18.21
N ALA A 13 25.22 38.06 -17.70
CA ALA A 13 26.28 37.20 -17.16
C ALA A 13 26.88 37.68 -15.82
N THR A 14 26.61 36.93 -14.76
CA THR A 14 27.59 36.63 -13.70
C THR A 14 27.48 35.17 -13.29
N MET A 15 28.65 34.54 -13.28
CA MET A 15 28.97 33.14 -12.98
C MET A 15 28.60 32.71 -11.56
N ALA A 16 28.33 31.41 -11.37
CA ALA A 16 29.17 30.55 -10.51
C ALA A 16 28.74 29.09 -10.63
N TRP A 17 29.74 28.22 -10.72
CA TRP A 17 29.65 26.79 -10.93
C TRP A 17 29.28 26.06 -9.64
N ALA A 18 28.41 25.06 -9.73
CA ALA A 18 28.39 23.97 -8.76
C ALA A 18 28.53 22.65 -9.52
N LEU A 19 29.78 22.16 -9.57
CA LEU A 19 30.06 20.74 -9.73
C LEU A 19 29.94 20.09 -8.35
N GLY A 20 29.22 18.97 -8.28
CA GLY A 20 29.17 18.10 -7.10
C GLY A 20 27.76 17.55 -6.94
N GLY A 21 27.50 16.25 -6.94
CA GLY A 21 28.35 15.08 -7.06
C GLY A 21 27.42 13.87 -7.22
N CYS A 22 27.95 12.80 -7.79
CA CYS A 22 27.31 11.48 -7.77
C CYS A 22 27.44 10.93 -6.34
N SER A 23 26.35 10.55 -5.67
CA SER A 23 26.39 9.60 -4.55
C SER A 23 25.00 9.01 -4.31
N THR A 24 24.93 7.71 -4.51
CA THR A 24 23.93 6.83 -3.91
C THR A 24 24.13 6.83 -2.40
N GLU A 25 23.19 7.38 -1.65
CA GLU A 25 23.13 7.19 -0.21
C GLU A 25 22.12 6.09 0.11
N VAL A 26 22.69 4.89 0.27
CA VAL A 26 22.18 3.88 1.18
C VAL A 26 22.36 4.45 2.58
N ASP A 27 21.27 4.84 3.23
CA ASP A 27 21.30 5.14 4.67
C ASP A 27 21.37 3.81 5.44
N THR A 28 22.59 3.29 5.58
CA THR A 28 22.96 2.41 6.68
C THR A 28 23.64 3.26 7.74
N GLY A 29 22.85 3.89 8.60
CA GLY A 29 23.35 4.88 9.55
C GLY A 29 22.52 4.99 10.83
N VAL A 30 22.31 3.90 11.56
CA VAL A 30 21.92 3.97 12.98
C VAL A 30 23.12 4.48 13.79
N THR A 31 23.32 5.80 13.81
CA THR A 31 24.22 6.46 14.76
C THR A 31 23.50 7.61 15.44
N GLY A 32 22.87 7.28 16.57
CA GLY A 32 22.24 8.28 17.44
C GLY A 32 20.95 7.80 18.10
N VAL A 33 20.99 6.71 18.87
CA VAL A 33 19.91 6.44 19.82
C VAL A 33 20.26 7.16 21.13
N PRO A 34 19.60 8.26 21.51
CA PRO A 34 19.74 8.78 22.86
C PRO A 34 19.20 7.73 23.85
N THR A 35 20.04 7.37 24.82
CA THR A 35 19.71 6.53 25.98
C THR A 35 18.69 7.26 26.86
N GLY A 36 17.42 7.20 26.47
CA GLY A 36 16.34 7.87 27.20
C GLY A 36 14.91 7.59 26.76
N TYR A 37 14.67 6.84 25.68
CA TYR A 37 13.31 6.50 25.27
C TYR A 37 12.80 5.24 26.00
N VAL A 38 12.38 5.43 27.26
CA VAL A 38 11.39 4.54 27.87
C VAL A 38 10.03 4.95 27.33
N GLY A 39 9.72 4.47 26.13
CA GLY A 39 8.45 4.71 25.44
C GLY A 39 7.95 3.42 24.81
N VAL A 40 7.20 2.64 25.58
CA VAL A 40 6.45 1.48 25.10
C VAL A 40 5.61 1.85 23.87
N ARG A 41 5.91 1.27 22.71
CA ARG A 41 4.97 1.18 21.59
C ARG A 41 4.56 -0.29 21.42
N PRO A 42 3.52 -0.80 22.11
CA PRO A 42 2.98 -2.09 21.77
C PRO A 42 1.92 -1.89 20.68
N TYR A 43 2.30 -1.43 19.49
CA TYR A 43 1.48 -1.59 18.29
C TYR A 43 2.39 -1.84 17.10
N THR A 44 2.35 -3.09 16.65
CA THR A 44 2.95 -3.66 15.44
C THR A 44 3.21 -2.62 14.37
N THR A 45 4.49 -2.33 14.11
CA THR A 45 4.92 -1.56 12.95
C THR A 45 4.27 -2.14 11.70
N LEU A 46 3.56 -1.32 10.94
CA LEU A 46 2.94 -1.74 9.69
C LEU A 46 4.02 -2.39 8.79
N PRO A 47 3.76 -3.54 8.17
CA PRO A 47 4.77 -4.20 7.34
C PRO A 47 5.12 -3.33 6.13
N ALA A 48 6.33 -3.53 5.59
CA ALA A 48 6.80 -2.77 4.43
C ALA A 48 5.89 -3.01 3.21
N SER A 49 5.63 -1.95 2.45
CA SER A 49 4.85 -1.95 1.21
C SER A 49 5.62 -1.23 0.11
N SER A 50 5.46 -1.67 -1.14
CA SER A 50 6.08 -1.06 -2.31
C SER A 50 5.16 -0.06 -3.00
N GLU A 51 3.85 -0.15 -2.78
CA GLU A 51 2.84 0.74 -3.36
C GLU A 51 1.78 1.11 -2.31
N THR A 52 1.09 2.24 -2.52
CA THR A 52 -0.08 2.64 -1.72
C THR A 52 -1.26 2.80 -2.65
N ALA A 53 -2.39 2.17 -2.33
CA ALA A 53 -3.62 2.29 -3.07
C ALA A 53 -4.24 3.68 -2.86
N ALA A 54 -4.75 4.29 -3.94
CA ALA A 54 -5.44 5.57 -3.89
C ALA A 54 -6.96 5.38 -3.88
N GLY A 55 -7.69 6.30 -3.24
CA GLY A 55 -9.16 6.32 -3.27
C GLY A 55 -9.81 5.13 -2.58
N VAL A 56 -9.21 4.64 -1.48
CA VAL A 56 -9.67 3.43 -0.79
C VAL A 56 -11.00 3.68 -0.07
N ASP A 57 -11.96 2.81 -0.35
CA ASP A 57 -13.25 2.66 0.31
C ASP A 57 -13.50 1.20 0.72
N TRP A 58 -14.61 0.91 1.39
CA TRP A 58 -14.91 -0.43 1.92
C TRP A 58 -15.25 -1.47 0.85
N GLY A 59 -15.55 -1.05 -0.39
CA GLY A 59 -15.68 -1.93 -1.55
C GLY A 59 -14.40 -2.13 -2.33
N THR A 60 -13.30 -1.42 -1.99
CA THR A 60 -12.07 -1.51 -2.77
C THR A 60 -11.45 -2.92 -2.67
N ALA A 61 -11.20 -3.52 -3.84
CA ALA A 61 -10.57 -4.82 -4.00
C ALA A 61 -9.24 -4.70 -4.77
N PRO A 62 -8.27 -5.62 -4.57
CA PRO A 62 -6.96 -5.57 -5.21
C PRO A 62 -6.92 -6.23 -6.60
N THR A 63 -8.07 -6.40 -7.26
CA THR A 63 -8.19 -7.09 -8.56
C THR A 63 -7.28 -6.51 -9.64
N SER A 64 -7.03 -5.20 -9.64
CA SER A 64 -6.11 -4.55 -10.59
C SER A 64 -4.65 -4.98 -10.43
N TYR A 65 -4.28 -5.56 -9.29
CA TYR A 65 -2.94 -6.06 -9.01
C TYR A 65 -2.78 -7.55 -9.30
N ARG A 66 -3.83 -8.23 -9.81
CA ARG A 66 -3.80 -9.67 -10.12
C ARG A 66 -2.57 -10.06 -10.93
N GLY A 67 -1.97 -11.19 -10.55
CA GLY A 67 -0.78 -11.72 -11.21
C GLY A 67 0.53 -11.04 -10.81
N ARG A 68 0.50 -9.90 -10.10
CA ARG A 68 1.69 -9.26 -9.50
C ARG A 68 2.05 -9.92 -8.17
N ASN A 69 2.20 -11.25 -8.19
CA ASN A 69 2.43 -12.05 -6.98
C ASN A 69 3.67 -11.58 -6.21
N GLY A 70 3.55 -11.42 -4.90
CA GLY A 70 4.57 -10.87 -4.02
C GLY A 70 4.55 -9.34 -3.90
N LEU A 71 3.77 -8.64 -4.73
CA LEU A 71 3.55 -7.20 -4.57
C LEU A 71 2.87 -6.91 -3.23
N ARG A 72 3.41 -5.94 -2.49
CA ARG A 72 2.82 -5.47 -1.24
C ARG A 72 2.25 -4.08 -1.40
N VAL A 73 0.97 -3.95 -1.08
CA VAL A 73 0.22 -2.71 -1.28
C VAL A 73 -0.37 -2.26 0.05
N LYS A 74 -0.15 -1.00 0.41
CA LYS A 74 -0.78 -0.36 1.56
C LYS A 74 -2.16 0.15 1.19
N TYR A 75 -3.13 -0.08 2.07
CA TYR A 75 -4.48 0.44 2.02
C TYR A 75 -4.76 1.23 3.28
N ASP A 76 -5.32 2.44 3.13
CA ASP A 76 -5.79 3.26 4.23
C ASP A 76 -7.31 3.18 4.29
N CYS A 77 -7.83 2.32 5.18
CA CYS A 77 -9.26 2.08 5.31
C CYS A 77 -9.92 3.18 6.14
N PRO A 78 -11.00 3.83 5.64
CA PRO A 78 -11.69 4.86 6.40
C PRO A 78 -12.45 4.28 7.59
N ALA A 79 -12.64 5.09 8.62
CA ALA A 79 -13.41 4.76 9.81
C ALA A 79 -14.92 4.61 9.52
N ASN A 80 -15.63 3.91 10.39
CA ASN A 80 -17.08 3.70 10.36
C ASN A 80 -17.62 3.19 9.01
N GLY A 81 -16.93 2.23 8.41
CA GLY A 81 -17.39 1.68 7.14
C GLY A 81 -18.27 0.45 7.25
N GLY A 82 -18.33 -0.28 6.14
CA GLY A 82 -19.13 -1.48 5.98
C GLY A 82 -19.49 -1.71 4.52
N GLY A 83 -20.12 -2.86 4.27
CA GLY A 83 -20.45 -3.31 2.91
C GLY A 83 -19.23 -3.88 2.18
N GLY A 84 -19.45 -4.55 1.06
CA GLY A 84 -18.43 -5.34 0.37
C GLY A 84 -18.36 -6.78 0.92
N SER A 85 -18.02 -7.70 0.02
CA SER A 85 -17.98 -9.13 0.32
C SER A 85 -16.56 -9.60 0.57
N VAL A 86 -16.43 -10.69 1.31
CA VAL A 86 -15.14 -11.35 1.60
C VAL A 86 -15.30 -12.84 1.30
N TRP A 87 -14.35 -13.39 0.56
CA TRP A 87 -14.32 -14.80 0.22
C TRP A 87 -12.99 -15.40 0.68
N GLY A 88 -13.07 -16.53 1.38
CA GLY A 88 -11.91 -17.18 2.00
C GLY A 88 -11.54 -16.65 3.38
N SER A 89 -10.56 -17.31 3.98
CA SER A 89 -10.03 -17.03 5.32
C SER A 89 -8.52 -17.19 5.28
N ASP A 90 -7.80 -16.23 5.85
CA ASP A 90 -6.33 -16.10 5.83
C ASP A 90 -5.74 -15.85 4.43
N ILE A 91 -6.26 -16.55 3.41
CA ILE A 91 -6.07 -16.26 1.99
C ILE A 91 -7.44 -15.91 1.41
N TYR A 92 -7.53 -14.71 0.84
CA TYR A 92 -8.75 -14.14 0.31
C TYR A 92 -8.68 -14.07 -1.22
N THR A 93 -9.81 -14.16 -1.92
CA THR A 93 -9.86 -13.91 -3.36
C THR A 93 -9.54 -12.43 -3.65
N ASP A 94 -8.93 -12.13 -4.79
CA ASP A 94 -8.53 -10.75 -5.13
C ASP A 94 -9.67 -9.80 -5.53
N ASP A 95 -10.91 -10.28 -5.55
CA ASP A 95 -12.13 -9.49 -5.63
C ASP A 95 -12.79 -9.24 -4.26
N SER A 96 -12.19 -9.76 -3.17
CA SER A 96 -12.59 -9.45 -1.79
C SER A 96 -12.30 -7.99 -1.42
N SER A 97 -13.18 -7.40 -0.62
CA SER A 97 -12.93 -6.11 0.04
C SER A 97 -11.70 -6.19 0.95
N VAL A 98 -10.70 -5.35 0.71
CA VAL A 98 -9.45 -5.34 1.50
C VAL A 98 -9.73 -4.92 2.94
N CYS A 99 -10.55 -3.90 3.16
CA CYS A 99 -10.83 -3.39 4.49
C CYS A 99 -11.62 -4.40 5.34
N ASN A 100 -12.61 -5.09 4.76
CA ASN A 100 -13.31 -6.16 5.48
C ASN A 100 -12.43 -7.38 5.71
N ALA A 101 -11.59 -7.76 4.74
CA ALA A 101 -10.63 -8.85 4.94
C ALA A 101 -9.65 -8.52 6.07
N ALA A 102 -9.24 -7.25 6.21
CA ALA A 102 -8.36 -6.80 7.28
C ALA A 102 -9.06 -6.82 8.66
N VAL A 103 -10.34 -6.46 8.73
CA VAL A 103 -11.15 -6.65 9.96
C VAL A 103 -11.32 -8.13 10.26
N HIS A 104 -11.72 -8.95 9.27
CA HIS A 104 -11.87 -10.39 9.41
C HIS A 104 -10.59 -11.04 9.95
N PHE A 105 -9.42 -10.60 9.46
CA PHE A 105 -8.11 -11.04 9.94
C PHE A 105 -7.76 -10.51 11.35
N GLY A 106 -8.42 -9.45 11.80
CA GLY A 106 -8.22 -8.85 13.12
C GLY A 106 -7.16 -7.75 13.15
N ARG A 107 -6.79 -7.20 11.98
CA ARG A 107 -5.74 -6.17 11.89
C ARG A 107 -6.24 -4.76 12.22
N ILE A 108 -7.49 -4.49 11.88
CA ILE A 108 -8.21 -3.22 12.10
C ILE A 108 -9.65 -3.51 12.56
N SER A 109 -10.40 -2.48 12.93
CA SER A 109 -11.84 -2.59 13.23
C SER A 109 -12.67 -1.72 12.29
N VAL A 110 -13.95 -2.05 12.12
CA VAL A 110 -14.87 -1.26 11.28
C VAL A 110 -15.01 0.18 11.79
N ALA A 111 -15.12 0.34 13.10
CA ALA A 111 -15.32 1.66 13.72
C ALA A 111 -14.09 2.55 13.53
N ALA A 112 -12.87 2.02 13.71
CA ALA A 112 -11.65 2.82 13.64
C ALA A 112 -11.06 2.93 12.23
N GLY A 113 -11.29 1.95 11.36
CA GLY A 113 -10.52 1.80 10.13
C GLY A 113 -9.03 1.58 10.42
N GLY A 114 -8.17 2.07 9.52
CA GLY A 114 -6.72 2.11 9.72
C GLY A 114 -5.92 1.66 8.51
N SER A 115 -4.60 1.75 8.63
CA SER A 115 -3.68 1.31 7.58
C SER A 115 -3.43 -0.19 7.68
N VAL A 116 -3.51 -0.87 6.54
CA VAL A 116 -3.26 -2.31 6.37
C VAL A 116 -2.34 -2.48 5.17
N VAL A 117 -1.51 -3.53 5.18
CA VAL A 117 -0.78 -3.95 3.99
C VAL A 117 -1.24 -5.34 3.62
N ILE A 118 -1.43 -5.55 2.32
CA ILE A 118 -1.69 -6.86 1.76
C ILE A 118 -0.52 -7.32 0.89
N GLU A 119 -0.40 -8.62 0.69
CA GLU A 119 0.48 -9.20 -0.33
C GLU A 119 -0.37 -9.94 -1.38
N ILE A 120 -0.15 -9.64 -2.66
CA ILE A 120 -0.80 -10.32 -3.78
C ILE A 120 -0.22 -11.73 -3.94
N ARG A 121 -1.10 -12.71 -4.16
CA ARG A 121 -0.75 -14.12 -4.29
C ARG A 121 -1.47 -14.74 -5.49
N ALA A 122 -0.97 -15.89 -5.94
CA ALA A 122 -1.64 -16.67 -6.97
C ALA A 122 -3.03 -17.13 -6.48
N GLY A 123 -3.91 -17.40 -7.44
CA GLY A 123 -5.21 -18.02 -7.21
C GLY A 123 -5.12 -19.41 -6.55
N ARG A 124 -6.24 -19.89 -6.01
CA ARG A 124 -6.40 -21.24 -5.46
C ARG A 124 -7.61 -21.92 -6.10
N THR A 125 -7.64 -23.24 -6.01
CA THR A 125 -8.75 -24.07 -6.49
C THR A 125 -9.95 -24.06 -5.52
N SER A 126 -9.76 -23.61 -4.28
CA SER A 126 -10.83 -23.46 -3.30
C SER A 126 -10.45 -22.50 -2.16
N TYR A 127 -11.48 -21.90 -1.56
CA TYR A 127 -11.38 -20.97 -0.44
C TYR A 127 -12.43 -21.32 0.61
N SER A 128 -12.01 -21.43 1.86
CA SER A 128 -12.90 -21.69 3.00
C SER A 128 -13.25 -20.39 3.71
N GLY A 129 -14.54 -20.07 3.78
CA GLY A 129 -15.07 -18.96 4.56
C GLY A 129 -15.12 -19.26 6.06
N SER A 130 -15.14 -18.22 6.88
CA SER A 130 -15.35 -18.32 8.32
C SER A 130 -15.96 -17.03 8.88
N LEU A 131 -16.41 -17.08 10.14
CA LEU A 131 -16.84 -15.91 10.88
C LEU A 131 -15.72 -15.52 11.86
N ARG A 132 -15.07 -14.38 11.65
CA ARG A 132 -14.02 -13.85 12.53
C ARG A 132 -14.19 -12.35 12.71
N ASN A 133 -13.96 -11.87 13.93
CA ASN A 133 -13.99 -10.45 14.27
C ASN A 133 -15.28 -9.71 13.79
N GLY A 134 -16.42 -10.42 13.80
CA GLY A 134 -17.72 -9.88 13.37
C GLY A 134 -17.93 -9.80 11.85
N ILE A 135 -16.95 -10.22 11.04
CA ILE A 135 -17.07 -10.31 9.58
C ILE A 135 -17.28 -11.77 9.19
N SER A 136 -18.31 -12.04 8.38
CA SER A 136 -18.53 -13.35 7.77
C SER A 136 -17.89 -13.37 6.38
N SER A 137 -16.95 -14.29 6.16
CA SER A 137 -16.44 -14.60 4.83
C SER A 137 -17.07 -15.87 4.27
N MET A 138 -17.19 -15.94 2.95
CA MET A 138 -17.87 -17.03 2.25
C MET A 138 -16.89 -18.03 1.67
N ASN A 139 -17.36 -19.27 1.51
CA ASN A 139 -16.65 -20.26 0.70
C ASN A 139 -16.64 -19.81 -0.76
N TYR A 140 -15.59 -20.18 -1.49
CA TYR A 140 -15.54 -20.00 -2.94
C TYR A 140 -14.76 -21.14 -3.61
N GLY A 141 -15.06 -21.36 -4.89
CA GLY A 141 -14.40 -22.35 -5.72
C GLY A 141 -13.06 -21.84 -6.26
N GLU A 142 -12.68 -22.35 -7.43
CA GLU A 142 -11.46 -21.91 -8.10
C GLU A 142 -11.53 -20.42 -8.47
N TRP A 143 -10.45 -19.70 -8.19
CA TRP A 143 -10.30 -18.30 -8.56
C TRP A 143 -8.87 -17.98 -8.98
N SER A 144 -8.71 -16.96 -9.84
CA SER A 144 -7.45 -16.71 -10.56
C SER A 144 -6.40 -15.90 -9.76
N GLY A 145 -6.81 -15.20 -8.71
CA GLY A 145 -5.89 -14.39 -7.90
C GLY A 145 -6.30 -14.32 -6.44
N SER A 146 -5.32 -14.13 -5.55
CA SER A 146 -5.57 -14.03 -4.12
C SER A 146 -4.78 -12.90 -3.49
N PHE A 147 -5.08 -12.60 -2.24
CA PHE A 147 -4.19 -11.85 -1.38
C PHE A 147 -4.22 -12.38 0.05
N ILE A 148 -3.21 -11.97 0.83
CA ILE A 148 -3.16 -12.15 2.27
C ILE A 148 -3.04 -10.79 2.95
N VAL A 149 -3.55 -10.69 4.17
CA VAL A 149 -3.34 -9.52 5.04
C VAL A 149 -2.09 -9.77 5.89
N LEU A 150 -1.27 -8.74 6.09
CA LEU A 150 -0.02 -8.79 6.86
C LEU A 150 -0.10 -8.10 8.23
#